data_AF-A0A7J3MH35-F1
#
_entry.id   AF-A0A7J3MH35-F1
#
_cell.length_a   1.000
_cell.length_b   1.000
_cell.length_c   1.000
_cell.angle_alpha   90.00
_cell.angle_beta   90.00
_cell.angle_gamma   90.00
#
_symmetry.space_group_name_H-M   'P 1'
#
loop_
_entity.id
_entity.type
_entity.pdbx_description
1 polymer ?
#
loop_
_entity_poly.entity_id
_entity_poly.type
_entity_poly.pdbx_seq_one_letter_code
_entity_poly.pdbx_strand_id
1 'polypeptide(L)' 'MRAWIISIGDEILAGKVIDWNAYWIAKRLTSIGIQVRRIVSIPDDPEILAEVI' A
#
# COMPACT_ATOMS: atom_id res chain seq x y z
N MET A 1 -17.38 1.82 4.77
CA MET A 1 -16.03 2.40 4.96
C MET A 1 -15.18 2.10 3.74
N ARG A 2 -14.24 2.98 3.35
CA ARG A 2 -13.27 2.74 2.25
C ARG A 2 -11.86 2.95 2.78
N ALA A 3 -10.89 2.20 2.27
CA ALA A 3 -9.49 2.30 2.68
C ALA A 3 -8.54 2.34 1.48
N TRP A 4 -7.41 3.03 1.66
CA TRP A 4 -6.25 2.97 0.78
C TRP A 4 -5.10 2.34 1.56
N ILE A 5 -4.21 1.64 0.85
CA ILE A 5 -2.97 1.09 1.39
C ILE A 5 -1.83 1.75 0.64
N ILE A 6 -0.90 2.33 1.39
CA ILE A 6 0.32 2.96 0.85
C ILE A 6 1.49 2.19 1.45
N SER A 7 2.30 1.59 0.60
CA SER A 7 3.54 0.90 0.96
C SER A 7 4.73 1.77 0.57
N ILE A 8 5.67 1.95 1.48
CA ILE A 8 6.86 2.79 1.29
C ILE A 8 8.05 1.84 1.24
N GLY A 9 8.86 1.90 0.17
CA GLY A 9 10.07 1.09 0.04
C GLY A 9 10.54 0.90 -1.40
N ASP A 10 11.79 1.27 -1.66
CA ASP A 10 12.43 1.16 -2.98
C ASP A 10 12.59 -0.30 -3.43
N GLU A 11 12.73 -1.23 -2.50
CA GLU A 11 12.85 -2.66 -2.78
C GLU A 11 11.58 -3.25 -3.40
N ILE A 12 10.40 -2.69 -3.06
CA ILE A 12 9.12 -3.08 -3.68
C ILE A 12 9.08 -2.55 -5.11
N LEU A 13 9.45 -1.28 -5.31
CA LEU A 13 9.49 -0.64 -6.62
C LEU A 13 10.51 -1.28 -7.57
N ALA A 14 11.67 -1.66 -7.04
CA ALA A 14 12.71 -2.36 -7.76
C ALA A 14 12.38 -3.84 -8.04
N GLY A 15 11.25 -4.35 -7.54
CA GLY A 15 10.82 -5.75 -7.70
C GLY A 15 11.72 -6.76 -6.97
N LYS A 16 12.53 -6.32 -6.01
CA LYS A 16 13.38 -7.20 -5.19
C LYS A 16 12.54 -7.99 -4.19
N VAL A 17 11.41 -7.43 -3.77
CA VAL A 17 10.45 -8.07 -2.86
C VAL A 17 9.03 -7.90 -3.38
N ILE A 18 8.17 -8.85 -3.02
CA ILE A 18 6.73 -8.76 -3.25
C ILE A 18 6.11 -8.05 -2.05
N ASP A 19 5.18 -7.13 -2.30
CA ASP A 19 4.43 -6.44 -1.25
C ASP A 19 3.37 -7.36 -0.58
N TRP A 20 3.85 -8.25 0.28
CA TRP A 20 3.00 -9.12 1.09
C TRP A 20 2.21 -8.36 2.16
N ASN A 21 2.70 -7.19 2.58
CA ASN A 21 2.05 -6.35 3.58
C ASN A 21 0.72 -5.84 3.05
N ALA A 22 0.71 -5.23 1.86
CA ALA A 22 -0.51 -4.76 1.24
C ALA A 22 -1.50 -5.90 0.96
N TYR A 23 -1.01 -7.06 0.50
CA TYR A 23 -1.84 -8.26 0.31
C TYR A 23 -2.54 -8.67 1.62
N TRP A 24 -1.77 -8.82 2.71
CA TRP A 24 -2.30 -9.29 3.99
C TRP A 24 -3.28 -8.28 4.61
N ILE A 25 -2.96 -6.99 4.54
CA ILE A 25 -3.82 -5.91 5.05
C ILE A 25 -5.12 -5.87 4.24
N ALA A 26 -5.05 -5.92 2.90
CA ALA A 26 -6.23 -5.87 2.04
C ALA A 26 -7.18 -7.05 2.30
N LYS A 27 -6.62 -8.25 2.49
CA LYS A 27 -7.39 -9.44 2.85
C LYS A 27 -8.13 -9.25 4.18
N ARG A 28 -7.45 -8.73 5.20
CA ARG A 28 -8.08 -8.45 6.51
C ARG A 28 -9.17 -7.37 6.42
N LEU A 29 -8.89 -6.25 5.78
CA LEU A 29 -9.87 -5.18 5.59
C LEU A 29 -11.12 -5.68 4.85
N THR A 30 -10.93 -6.47 3.80
CA THR A 30 -12.03 -7.08 3.05
C THR A 30 -12.85 -8.02 3.92
N SER A 31 -12.21 -8.84 4.77
CA SER A 31 -12.90 -9.76 5.67
C SER A 31 -13.80 -9.08 6.72
N ILE A 32 -13.53 -7.82 7.05
CA ILE A 32 -14.36 -7.02 7.97
C ILE A 32 -15.29 -6.03 7.25
N GLY A 33 -15.49 -6.20 5.94
CA GLY A 33 -16.41 -5.38 5.14
C GLY A 33 -15.88 -4.01 4.72
N ILE A 34 -14.57 -3.77 4.83
CA ILE A 34 -13.94 -2.53 4.34
C ILE A 34 -13.43 -2.76 2.92
N GLN A 35 -13.90 -1.92 1.99
CA GLN A 35 -13.45 -1.98 0.60
C GLN A 35 -12.12 -1.23 0.44
N VAL A 36 -11.07 -1.97 0.07
CA VAL A 36 -9.80 -1.37 -0.39
C VAL A 36 -9.99 -0.84 -1.80
N ARG A 37 -9.79 0.47 -1.97
CA ARG A 37 -10.01 1.16 -3.26
C ARG A 37 -8.74 1.38 -4.05
N ARG A 38 -7.59 1.41 -3.37
CA ARG A 38 -6.29 1.67 -3.97
C ARG A 38 -5.20 1.04 -3.11
N ILE A 39 -4.21 0.47 -3.78
CA ILE A 39 -2.94 0.05 -3.20
C ILE A 39 -1.86 0.76 -4.02
N VAL A 40 -0.97 1.50 -3.37
CA VAL A 40 0.12 2.24 -4.01
C VAL A 40 1.42 1.88 -3.32
N SER A 41 2.47 1.68 -4.10
CA SER A 41 3.85 1.58 -3.58
C SER A 41 4.61 2.83 -4.01
N ILE A 42 5.35 3.45 -3.08
CA ILE A 42 6.12 4.68 -3.29
C ILE A 42 7.56 4.52 -2.80
N PRO A 43 8.51 5.34 -3.30
CA PRO A 43 9.89 5.32 -2.81
C PRO A 43 9.94 5.84 -1.37
N ASP A 44 11.08 5.66 -0.70
CA ASP A 44 11.34 6.22 0.63
C ASP A 44 11.68 7.72 0.54
N ASP A 45 10.68 8.49 0.08
CA ASP A 45 10.75 9.93 -0.15
C ASP A 45 9.53 10.64 0.46
N PRO A 46 9.74 11.50 1.49
CA PRO A 46 8.68 12.26 2.12
C PRO A 46 7.94 13.21 1.16
N GLU A 47 8.60 13.74 0.13
CA GLU A 47 7.97 14.62 -0.85
C GLU A 47 6.95 13.84 -1.67
N ILE A 48 7.31 12.64 -2.13
CA ILE A 48 6.39 11.76 -2.86
C ILE A 48 5.24 11.30 -1.96
N LEU A 49 5.49 11.00 -0.67
CA LEU A 49 4.43 10.64 0.27
C LEU A 49 3.37 11.76 0.38
N ALA A 50 3.81 13.03 0.39
CA ALA A 50 2.91 14.18 0.46
C ALA A 50 2.04 14.34 -0.80
N GLU A 51 2.49 13.88 -1.97
CA GLU A 51 1.70 13.90 -3.22
C GLU A 51 0.63 12.80 -3.28
N VAL A 52 0.82 11.71 -2.53
CA VAL A 52 -0.07 10.53 -2.59
C VAL A 52 -1.24 10.61 -1.61
N ILE A 53 -1.10 11.37 -0.52
CA ILE A 53 -2.13 11.57 0.53
C ILE A 53 -3.14 12.63 0.10
#